data_AF-A0A257Q2X9-F1
#
_entry.id   AF-A0A257Q2X9-F1
#
_cell.length_a   1.000
_cell.length_b   1.000
_cell.length_c   1.000
_cell.angle_alpha   90.00
_cell.angle_beta   90.00
_cell.angle_gamma   90.00
#
_symmetry.space_group_name_H-M   'P 1'
#
loop_
_entity.id
_entity.type
_entity.pdbx_description
1 polymer ?
#
loop_
_entity_poly.entity_id
_entity_poly.type
_entity_poly.pdbx_seq_one_letter_code
_entity_poly.pdbx_strand_id
1 'polypeptide(L)'
;MPEFPASDIQTHVPAGSVGFVAPQLIAFNDPLPLSSGQVLPSYELAVETYGVLNPARSNAVLICHALNASHHVAGMACGNPKDVGWWDNMVGPGKAVDTDRFFVIGVNNIGSCFGSTGPASIRPDTGKPWGAAFPVLTIEDWVLAQVRLADHFGIEKFAAVMGGSLGGMQALSWAITCPERVAHCIVIASTPRLSAQNIGFNEVARRSIISDPDFHGGDYLAHNTLPKGGLSVARMLGHITYLSDDDMAERFGRTQRAPAEGGEFHYGYGVEFEVESYLRYQGEKFSGYFDANTYLLITRALDYFDPARNFGGDLARALSKVKADFLLVAFTTDWRFPP
;
A
#
# COMPACT_ATOMS: atom_id res chain seq x y z
N MET A 1 32.02 -6.88 16.29
CA MET A 1 30.59 -6.90 16.67
C MET A 1 30.50 -6.51 18.12
N PRO A 2 29.80 -5.44 18.50
CA PRO A 2 29.44 -5.25 19.91
C PRO A 2 28.20 -6.09 20.20
N GLU A 3 28.32 -6.98 21.19
CA GLU A 3 27.20 -7.72 21.78
C GLU A 3 26.23 -6.74 22.44
N PHE A 4 24.95 -6.82 22.07
CA PHE A 4 23.89 -6.13 22.80
C PHE A 4 23.51 -6.94 24.04
N PRO A 5 23.36 -6.32 25.22
CA PRO A 5 22.98 -7.03 26.42
C PRO A 5 21.53 -7.51 26.29
N ALA A 6 21.34 -8.82 26.47
CA ALA A 6 20.03 -9.41 26.73
C ALA A 6 19.49 -8.81 28.03
N SER A 7 18.64 -7.79 27.89
CA SER A 7 17.84 -7.24 28.99
C SER A 7 16.39 -7.58 28.74
N ASP A 8 15.75 -8.11 29.79
CA ASP A 8 14.37 -8.60 29.86
C ASP A 8 13.34 -7.63 29.29
N ILE A 9 13.07 -7.71 27.98
CA ILE A 9 11.75 -7.37 27.47
C ILE A 9 10.94 -8.66 27.59
N GLN A 10 10.18 -8.79 28.67
CA GLN A 10 9.00 -9.67 28.64
C GLN A 10 8.11 -9.17 27.51
N THR A 11 8.26 -9.75 26.33
CA THR A 11 7.49 -9.41 25.15
C THR A 11 6.10 -9.98 25.31
N HIS A 12 5.24 -9.25 26.03
CA HIS A 12 3.84 -9.59 26.16
C HIS A 12 3.20 -9.60 24.77
N VAL A 13 2.95 -10.78 24.22
CA VAL A 13 2.16 -10.95 23.00
C VAL A 13 0.69 -10.78 23.39
N PRO A 14 -0.02 -9.75 22.88
CA PRO A 14 -1.42 -9.55 23.20
C PRO A 14 -2.28 -10.76 22.79
N ALA A 15 -3.34 -11.03 23.55
CA ALA A 15 -4.31 -12.06 23.17
C ALA A 15 -4.90 -11.76 21.77
N GLY A 16 -4.98 -12.78 20.91
CA GLY A 16 -5.43 -12.63 19.53
C GLY A 16 -4.40 -12.01 18.57
N SER A 17 -3.16 -11.77 19.02
CA SER A 17 -2.04 -11.43 18.12
C SER A 17 -1.43 -12.69 17.51
N VAL A 18 -0.91 -12.55 16.29
CA VAL A 18 -0.10 -13.58 15.61
C VAL A 18 1.34 -13.65 16.12
N GLY A 19 1.70 -12.81 17.09
CA GLY A 19 3.04 -12.78 17.69
C GLY A 19 4.04 -11.96 16.89
N PHE A 20 5.33 -12.33 16.99
CA PHE A 20 6.40 -11.69 16.24
C PHE A 20 6.51 -12.27 14.84
N VAL A 21 6.64 -11.39 13.85
CA VAL A 21 6.66 -11.76 12.44
C VAL A 21 7.86 -11.13 11.76
N ALA A 22 8.48 -11.89 10.86
CA ALA A 22 9.55 -11.42 10.02
C ALA A 22 9.21 -11.73 8.55
N PRO A 23 9.49 -10.80 7.62
CA PRO A 23 9.26 -11.05 6.22
C PRO A 23 10.27 -12.05 5.65
N GLN A 24 9.81 -12.78 4.64
CA GLN A 24 10.63 -13.60 3.76
C GLN A 24 10.78 -12.87 2.42
N LEU A 25 11.99 -12.82 1.89
CA LEU A 25 12.24 -12.37 0.51
C LEU A 25 12.21 -13.60 -0.40
N ILE A 26 11.24 -13.63 -1.31
CA ILE A 26 11.07 -14.73 -2.27
C ILE A 26 11.51 -14.21 -3.64
N ALA A 27 12.59 -14.80 -4.17
CA ALA A 27 13.16 -14.43 -5.46
C ALA A 27 12.46 -15.15 -6.63
N PHE A 28 12.14 -14.38 -7.67
CA PHE A 28 11.59 -14.86 -8.94
C PHE A 28 12.56 -14.45 -10.06
N ASN A 29 13.20 -15.46 -10.67
CA ASN A 29 14.21 -15.26 -11.71
C ASN A 29 13.63 -15.35 -13.13
N ASP A 30 12.35 -15.71 -13.26
CA ASP A 30 11.67 -15.73 -14.54
C ASP A 30 11.18 -14.32 -14.90
N PRO A 31 11.43 -13.85 -16.14
CA PRO A 31 11.02 -12.50 -16.55
C PRO A 31 9.52 -12.27 -16.39
N LEU A 32 9.13 -11.14 -15.79
CA LEU A 32 7.75 -10.70 -15.67
C LEU A 32 7.43 -9.72 -16.82
N PRO A 33 6.61 -10.11 -17.81
CA PRO A 33 6.11 -9.17 -18.81
C PRO A 33 5.16 -8.18 -18.15
N LEU A 34 5.34 -6.91 -18.45
CA LEU A 34 4.52 -5.82 -17.91
C LEU A 34 3.54 -5.33 -18.96
N SER A 35 2.43 -4.77 -18.50
CA SER A 35 1.37 -4.20 -19.35
C SER A 35 1.85 -3.04 -20.21
N SER A 36 2.96 -2.40 -19.83
CA SER A 36 3.64 -1.37 -20.60
C SER A 36 4.42 -1.90 -21.82
N GLY A 37 4.54 -3.22 -21.97
CA GLY A 37 5.40 -3.88 -22.96
C GLY A 37 6.87 -4.01 -22.52
N GLN A 38 7.23 -3.46 -21.36
CA GLN A 38 8.54 -3.68 -20.75
C GLN A 38 8.59 -5.04 -20.04
N VAL A 39 9.78 -5.45 -19.62
CA VAL A 39 10.01 -6.71 -18.92
C VAL A 39 10.85 -6.45 -17.67
N LEU A 40 10.40 -6.95 -16.53
CA LEU A 40 11.21 -7.01 -15.32
C LEU A 40 11.93 -8.38 -15.29
N PRO A 41 13.26 -8.44 -15.49
CA PRO A 41 13.97 -9.70 -15.76
C PRO A 41 13.97 -10.65 -14.56
N SER A 42 14.08 -10.10 -13.36
CA SER A 42 13.95 -10.80 -12.09
C SER A 42 13.51 -9.82 -11.01
N TYR A 43 12.93 -10.34 -9.94
CA TYR A 43 12.46 -9.54 -8.82
C TYR A 43 12.33 -10.38 -7.55
N GLU A 44 12.25 -9.71 -6.42
CA GLU A 44 11.97 -10.28 -5.11
C GLU A 44 10.65 -9.71 -4.58
N LEU A 45 9.88 -10.56 -3.92
CA LEU A 45 8.71 -10.17 -3.15
C LEU A 45 9.01 -10.33 -1.66
N ALA A 46 8.78 -9.27 -0.89
CA ALA A 46 8.72 -9.34 0.55
C ALA A 46 7.33 -9.84 0.97
N VAL A 47 7.31 -10.94 1.71
CA VAL A 47 6.10 -11.69 2.06
C VAL A 47 6.10 -12.03 3.54
N GLU A 48 4.97 -11.82 4.20
CA GLU A 48 4.67 -12.38 5.51
C GLU A 48 3.48 -13.33 5.40
N THR A 49 3.47 -14.35 6.25
CA THR A 49 2.40 -15.33 6.29
C THR A 49 1.96 -15.57 7.72
N TYR A 50 0.67 -15.80 7.92
CA TYR A 50 0.06 -15.97 9.24
C TYR A 50 -0.88 -17.18 9.23
N GLY A 51 -0.86 -17.99 10.29
CA GLY A 51 -1.58 -19.27 10.32
C GLY A 51 -0.87 -20.37 9.52
N VAL A 52 -1.58 -21.47 9.25
CA VAL A 52 -1.01 -22.68 8.62
C VAL A 52 -1.79 -23.06 7.36
N LEU A 53 -1.06 -23.23 6.25
CA LEU A 53 -1.64 -23.73 4.99
C LEU A 53 -2.03 -25.20 5.17
N ASN A 54 -3.31 -25.51 4.92
CA ASN A 54 -3.82 -26.86 5.09
C ASN A 54 -3.28 -27.80 3.97
N PRO A 55 -3.34 -29.14 4.15
CA PRO A 55 -2.82 -30.08 3.15
C PRO A 55 -3.45 -29.96 1.76
N ALA A 56 -4.71 -29.53 1.68
CA ALA A 56 -5.44 -29.30 0.43
C ALA A 56 -5.13 -27.93 -0.20
N ARG A 57 -4.35 -27.08 0.47
CA ARG A 57 -4.01 -25.69 0.10
C ARG A 57 -5.23 -24.82 -0.20
N SER A 58 -6.36 -25.11 0.45
CA SER A 58 -7.67 -24.53 0.17
C SER A 58 -8.08 -23.40 1.13
N ASN A 59 -7.31 -23.15 2.18
CA ASN A 59 -7.60 -22.14 3.21
C ASN A 59 -6.76 -20.86 3.07
N ALA A 60 -6.19 -20.61 1.89
CA ALA A 60 -5.34 -19.43 1.69
C ALA A 60 -6.18 -18.15 1.51
N VAL A 61 -5.78 -17.06 2.18
CA VAL A 61 -6.36 -15.73 2.05
C VAL A 61 -5.25 -14.74 1.67
N LEU A 62 -5.41 -14.06 0.54
CA LEU A 62 -4.50 -12.99 0.11
C LEU A 62 -5.01 -11.63 0.58
N ILE A 63 -4.18 -10.87 1.30
CA ILE A 63 -4.46 -9.50 1.70
C ILE A 63 -3.65 -8.54 0.84
N CYS A 64 -4.36 -7.78 0.00
CA CYS A 64 -3.81 -6.75 -0.86
C CYS A 64 -3.74 -5.42 -0.09
N HIS A 65 -2.55 -4.85 0.05
CA HIS A 65 -2.32 -3.63 0.81
C HIS A 65 -2.69 -2.36 0.04
N ALA A 66 -3.00 -1.29 0.78
CA ALA A 66 -3.26 0.05 0.23
C ALA A 66 -1.95 0.84 -0.03
N LEU A 67 -2.06 2.09 -0.48
CA LEU A 67 -0.95 2.90 -1.01
C LEU A 67 0.32 2.94 -0.13
N ASN A 68 0.17 3.17 1.17
CA ASN A 68 1.29 3.35 2.10
C ASN A 68 1.50 2.18 3.08
N ALA A 69 0.80 1.07 2.85
CA ALA A 69 0.93 -0.15 3.64
C ALA A 69 1.95 -1.11 3.00
N SER A 70 2.15 -2.28 3.58
CA SER A 70 3.16 -3.26 3.17
C SER A 70 2.69 -4.71 3.40
N HIS A 71 3.61 -5.67 3.25
CA HIS A 71 3.40 -7.07 3.61
C HIS A 71 3.10 -7.28 5.12
N HIS A 72 3.44 -6.31 5.98
CA HIS A 72 3.28 -6.43 7.43
C HIS A 72 1.84 -6.16 7.87
N VAL A 73 0.96 -7.12 7.65
CA VAL A 73 -0.49 -7.01 7.88
C VAL A 73 -0.83 -7.12 9.38
N ALA A 74 -0.20 -8.03 10.11
CA ALA A 74 -0.53 -8.32 11.51
C ALA A 74 0.70 -8.71 12.33
N GLY A 75 0.53 -8.72 13.66
CA GLY A 75 1.60 -9.06 14.59
C GLY A 75 2.54 -7.90 14.83
N MET A 76 3.67 -8.20 15.47
CA MET A 76 4.71 -7.24 15.78
C MET A 76 5.95 -7.55 14.94
N ALA A 77 6.58 -6.54 14.34
CA ALA A 77 7.80 -6.74 13.60
C ALA A 77 8.93 -7.28 14.50
N CYS A 78 9.63 -8.31 14.04
CA CYS A 78 10.85 -8.80 14.70
C CYS A 78 11.87 -7.67 14.86
N GLY A 79 12.29 -7.39 16.09
CA GLY A 79 13.24 -6.32 16.41
C GLY A 79 12.63 -4.95 16.71
N ASN A 80 11.31 -4.78 16.51
CA ASN A 80 10.58 -3.60 16.96
C ASN A 80 9.15 -3.95 17.41
N PRO A 81 8.95 -4.31 18.69
CA PRO A 81 7.62 -4.66 19.22
C PRO A 81 6.57 -3.55 19.12
N LYS A 82 6.97 -2.30 18.84
CA LYS A 82 6.05 -1.17 18.65
C LYS A 82 5.56 -1.03 17.21
N ASP A 83 6.20 -1.71 16.27
CA ASP A 83 5.75 -1.77 14.89
C ASP A 83 4.74 -2.90 14.78
N VAL A 84 3.46 -2.53 14.82
CA VAL A 84 2.33 -3.45 14.78
C VAL A 84 1.72 -3.39 13.38
N GLY A 85 1.39 -4.55 12.83
CA GLY A 85 0.82 -4.69 11.50
C GLY A 85 -0.39 -3.79 11.26
N TRP A 86 -0.48 -3.24 10.05
CA TRP A 86 -1.44 -2.18 9.71
C TRP A 86 -2.91 -2.63 9.78
N TRP A 87 -3.17 -3.94 9.84
CA TRP A 87 -4.49 -4.53 10.01
C TRP A 87 -4.54 -5.56 11.14
N ASP A 88 -3.68 -5.42 12.17
CA ASP A 88 -3.60 -6.39 13.26
C ASP A 88 -4.97 -6.63 13.91
N ASN A 89 -5.80 -5.61 14.08
CA ASN A 89 -7.14 -5.77 14.66
C ASN A 89 -8.07 -6.69 13.86
N MET A 90 -7.83 -6.90 12.56
CA MET A 90 -8.63 -7.76 11.70
C MET A 90 -8.07 -9.17 11.54
N VAL A 91 -6.75 -9.35 11.62
CA VAL A 91 -6.06 -10.60 11.29
C VAL A 91 -5.39 -11.18 12.52
N GLY A 92 -5.71 -12.43 12.85
CA GLY A 92 -5.10 -13.16 13.96
C GLY A 92 -6.05 -14.20 14.59
N PRO A 93 -5.60 -14.93 15.63
CA PRO A 93 -6.39 -16.01 16.24
C PRO A 93 -7.74 -15.51 16.75
N GLY A 94 -8.84 -16.08 16.24
CA GLY A 94 -10.21 -15.72 16.60
C GLY A 94 -10.69 -14.34 16.11
N LYS A 95 -9.91 -13.62 15.31
CA LYS A 95 -10.31 -12.35 14.69
C LYS A 95 -11.14 -12.58 13.42
N ALA A 96 -11.57 -11.51 12.76
CA ALA A 96 -12.42 -11.59 11.56
C ALA A 96 -11.77 -12.40 10.42
N VAL A 97 -10.46 -12.20 10.20
CA VAL A 97 -9.62 -13.08 9.39
C VAL A 97 -8.84 -13.98 10.34
N ASP A 98 -9.49 -15.09 10.70
CA ASP A 98 -9.04 -16.01 11.74
C ASP A 98 -7.86 -16.87 11.28
N THR A 99 -6.67 -16.64 11.84
CA THR A 99 -5.45 -17.39 11.50
C THR A 99 -5.41 -18.80 12.11
N ASP A 100 -6.35 -19.15 13.00
CA ASP A 100 -6.53 -20.55 13.43
C ASP A 100 -7.21 -21.39 12.33
N ARG A 101 -7.80 -20.72 11.33
CA ARG A 101 -8.56 -21.34 10.23
C ARG A 101 -7.93 -21.11 8.87
N PHE A 102 -7.40 -19.91 8.63
CA PHE A 102 -6.88 -19.49 7.35
C PHE A 102 -5.36 -19.32 7.37
N PHE A 103 -4.75 -19.59 6.20
CA PHE A 103 -3.38 -19.22 5.91
C PHE A 103 -3.38 -17.87 5.20
N VAL A 104 -3.03 -16.83 5.91
CA VAL A 104 -3.10 -15.45 5.42
C VAL A 104 -1.75 -15.05 4.84
N ILE A 105 -1.76 -14.43 3.66
CA ILE A 105 -0.57 -13.95 2.96
C ILE A 105 -0.64 -12.44 2.85
N GLY A 106 0.35 -11.76 3.44
CA GLY A 106 0.68 -10.37 3.18
C GLY A 106 1.85 -10.30 2.21
N VAL A 107 1.68 -9.64 1.07
CA VAL A 107 2.74 -9.45 0.08
C VAL A 107 2.89 -7.97 -0.21
N ASN A 108 4.12 -7.49 -0.27
CA ASN A 108 4.38 -6.13 -0.69
C ASN A 108 4.54 -6.09 -2.21
N ASN A 109 3.89 -5.11 -2.84
CA ASN A 109 3.88 -5.01 -4.30
C ASN A 109 5.25 -4.66 -4.89
N ILE A 110 5.52 -5.14 -6.10
CA ILE A 110 6.66 -4.68 -6.90
C ILE A 110 6.54 -3.17 -7.10
N GLY A 111 7.65 -2.44 -7.04
CA GLY A 111 7.65 -0.98 -7.10
C GLY A 111 7.46 -0.30 -5.73
N SER A 112 7.25 -1.06 -4.66
CA SER A 112 7.19 -0.56 -3.28
C SER A 112 8.57 -0.34 -2.67
N CYS A 113 8.62 0.38 -1.54
CA CYS A 113 9.84 0.64 -0.77
C CYS A 113 9.96 -0.20 0.53
N PHE A 114 9.07 -1.17 0.75
CA PHE A 114 9.08 -2.06 1.92
C PHE A 114 9.58 -3.49 1.58
N GLY A 115 10.77 -3.61 1.00
CA GLY A 115 11.46 -4.88 0.78
C GLY A 115 11.32 -5.47 -0.63
N SER A 116 10.12 -5.54 -1.22
CA SER A 116 9.94 -6.01 -2.60
C SER A 116 10.71 -5.14 -3.59
N THR A 117 11.12 -5.72 -4.72
CA THR A 117 11.88 -5.00 -5.75
C THR A 117 11.17 -3.74 -6.21
N GLY A 118 11.82 -2.59 -6.07
CA GLY A 118 11.29 -1.27 -6.41
C GLY A 118 12.39 -0.29 -6.83
N PRO A 119 12.07 1.02 -6.96
CA PRO A 119 13.03 2.03 -7.42
C PRO A 119 14.30 2.15 -6.57
N ALA A 120 14.18 1.92 -5.27
CA ALA A 120 15.31 1.94 -4.34
C ALA A 120 16.15 0.66 -4.35
N SER A 121 15.65 -0.44 -4.95
CA SER A 121 16.39 -1.70 -5.05
C SER A 121 17.56 -1.58 -6.03
N ILE A 122 18.61 -2.34 -5.79
CA ILE A 122 19.78 -2.38 -6.68
C ILE A 122 19.44 -3.15 -7.95
N ARG A 123 19.72 -2.53 -9.10
CA ARG A 123 19.56 -3.13 -10.42
C ARG A 123 20.75 -4.06 -10.74
N PRO A 124 20.53 -5.35 -11.04
CA PRO A 124 21.62 -6.32 -11.17
C PRO A 124 22.64 -6.01 -12.29
N ASP A 125 22.21 -5.39 -13.37
CA ASP A 125 23.05 -5.10 -14.55
C ASP A 125 24.07 -3.96 -14.35
N THR A 126 23.81 -3.06 -13.40
CA THR A 126 24.56 -1.82 -13.22
C THR A 126 25.08 -1.64 -11.79
N GLY A 127 24.59 -2.42 -10.83
CA GLY A 127 24.97 -2.32 -9.42
C GLY A 127 24.53 -1.00 -8.77
N LYS A 128 23.61 -0.26 -9.39
CA LYS A 128 23.06 1.02 -8.90
C LYS A 128 21.56 0.86 -8.60
N PRO A 129 20.96 1.72 -7.76
CA PRO A 129 19.51 1.74 -7.60
C PRO A 129 18.80 1.87 -8.96
N TRP A 130 17.62 1.27 -9.08
CA TRP A 130 16.80 1.39 -10.29
C TRP A 130 16.43 2.85 -10.60
N GLY A 131 16.10 3.64 -9.58
CA GLY A 131 15.77 5.06 -9.71
C GLY A 131 14.69 5.32 -10.76
N ALA A 132 14.93 6.29 -11.63
CA ALA A 132 14.02 6.68 -12.71
C ALA A 132 13.83 5.59 -13.78
N ALA A 133 14.74 4.62 -13.85
CA ALA A 133 14.67 3.53 -14.82
C ALA A 133 13.73 2.39 -14.39
N PHE A 134 13.16 2.44 -13.18
CA PHE A 134 12.18 1.45 -12.77
C PHE A 134 10.92 1.55 -13.64
N PRO A 135 10.40 0.44 -14.18
CA PRO A 135 9.25 0.46 -15.08
C PRO A 135 7.99 0.98 -14.37
N VAL A 136 7.16 1.71 -15.11
CA VAL A 136 5.79 2.02 -14.66
C VAL A 136 4.98 0.72 -14.62
N LEU A 137 4.22 0.54 -13.54
CA LEU A 137 3.41 -0.64 -13.28
C LEU A 137 1.92 -0.35 -13.33
N THR A 138 1.15 -1.40 -13.56
CA THR A 138 -0.30 -1.45 -13.43
C THR A 138 -0.70 -2.39 -12.29
N ILE A 139 -1.98 -2.34 -11.91
CA ILE A 139 -2.52 -3.27 -10.90
C ILE A 139 -2.48 -4.71 -11.43
N GLU A 140 -2.72 -4.90 -12.73
CA GLU A 140 -2.63 -6.18 -13.41
C GLU A 140 -1.21 -6.77 -13.30
N ASP A 141 -0.17 -5.95 -13.42
CA ASP A 141 1.21 -6.40 -13.25
C ASP A 141 1.48 -6.92 -11.82
N TRP A 142 0.89 -6.27 -10.80
CA TRP A 142 0.94 -6.78 -9.42
C TRP A 142 0.19 -8.09 -9.28
N VAL A 143 -1.00 -8.23 -9.87
CA VAL A 143 -1.77 -9.48 -9.86
C VAL A 143 -0.96 -10.60 -10.52
N LEU A 144 -0.27 -10.36 -11.63
CA LEU A 144 0.58 -11.36 -12.28
C LEU A 144 1.76 -11.80 -11.38
N ALA A 145 2.37 -10.87 -10.65
CA ALA A 145 3.40 -11.21 -9.66
C ALA A 145 2.83 -12.03 -8.50
N GLN A 146 1.64 -11.65 -8.01
CA GLN A 146 0.94 -12.36 -6.93
C GLN A 146 0.46 -13.75 -7.38
N VAL A 147 0.11 -13.94 -8.65
CA VAL A 147 -0.19 -15.24 -9.25
C VAL A 147 1.00 -16.18 -9.14
N ARG A 148 2.20 -15.70 -9.49
CA ARG A 148 3.44 -16.48 -9.34
C ARG A 148 3.75 -16.79 -7.88
N LEU A 149 3.41 -15.89 -6.95
CA LEU A 149 3.50 -16.16 -5.52
C LEU A 149 2.50 -17.24 -5.07
N ALA A 150 1.26 -17.22 -5.57
CA ALA A 150 0.30 -18.28 -5.31
C ALA A 150 0.81 -19.63 -5.81
N ASP A 151 1.41 -19.66 -7.01
CA ASP A 151 2.02 -20.86 -7.59
C ASP A 151 3.22 -21.34 -6.76
N HIS A 152 4.04 -20.43 -6.21
CA HIS A 152 5.14 -20.77 -5.29
C HIS A 152 4.64 -21.52 -4.04
N PHE A 153 3.53 -21.08 -3.45
CA PHE A 153 2.87 -21.79 -2.35
C PHE A 153 1.98 -22.96 -2.83
N GLY A 154 1.90 -23.21 -4.14
CA GLY A 154 1.01 -24.17 -4.81
C GLY A 154 -0.47 -24.01 -4.47
N ILE A 155 -0.92 -22.77 -4.30
CA ILE A 155 -2.32 -22.43 -4.06
C ILE A 155 -2.99 -22.29 -5.42
N GLU A 156 -3.81 -23.27 -5.80
CA GLU A 156 -4.56 -23.20 -7.07
C GLU A 156 -5.70 -22.17 -6.99
N LYS A 157 -6.39 -22.12 -5.85
CA LYS A 157 -7.53 -21.23 -5.61
C LYS A 157 -7.47 -20.64 -4.20
N PHE A 158 -7.52 -19.32 -4.10
CA PHE A 158 -7.66 -18.63 -2.82
C PHE A 158 -9.07 -18.82 -2.26
N ALA A 159 -9.15 -19.08 -0.95
CA ALA A 159 -10.39 -18.99 -0.20
C ALA A 159 -10.95 -17.56 -0.28
N ALA A 160 -10.08 -16.56 -0.13
CA ALA A 160 -10.45 -15.18 -0.39
C ALA A 160 -9.27 -14.36 -0.89
N VAL A 161 -9.55 -13.36 -1.72
CA VAL A 161 -8.65 -12.24 -2.00
C VAL A 161 -9.35 -10.96 -1.53
N MET A 162 -8.67 -10.18 -0.70
CA MET A 162 -9.29 -9.03 -0.05
C MET A 162 -8.38 -7.83 0.05
N GLY A 163 -8.97 -6.63 0.04
CA GLY A 163 -8.23 -5.41 0.30
C GLY A 163 -9.10 -4.16 0.38
N GLY A 164 -8.57 -3.14 1.02
CA GLY A 164 -9.17 -1.81 1.12
C GLY A 164 -8.54 -0.81 0.14
N SER A 165 -9.29 0.17 -0.38
CA SER A 165 -8.72 1.22 -1.23
C SER A 165 -8.02 0.63 -2.47
N LEU A 166 -6.74 0.95 -2.69
CA LEU A 166 -5.91 0.31 -3.72
C LEU A 166 -5.84 -1.23 -3.59
N GLY A 167 -5.93 -1.76 -2.38
CA GLY A 167 -6.03 -3.20 -2.14
C GLY A 167 -7.31 -3.80 -2.73
N GLY A 168 -8.42 -3.07 -2.68
CA GLY A 168 -9.69 -3.50 -3.26
C GLY A 168 -9.64 -3.57 -4.79
N MET A 169 -8.89 -2.66 -5.42
CA MET A 169 -8.65 -2.69 -6.87
C MET A 169 -7.83 -3.91 -7.29
N GLN A 170 -6.82 -4.29 -6.49
CA GLN A 170 -6.07 -5.54 -6.69
C GLN A 170 -6.96 -6.77 -6.55
N ALA A 171 -7.81 -6.82 -5.52
CA ALA A 171 -8.76 -7.92 -5.33
C ALA A 171 -9.76 -8.04 -6.50
N LEU A 172 -10.27 -6.91 -6.99
CA LEU A 172 -11.13 -6.86 -8.17
C LEU A 172 -10.41 -7.34 -9.42
N SER A 173 -9.17 -6.88 -9.64
CA SER A 173 -8.34 -7.32 -10.76
C SER A 173 -8.04 -8.82 -10.71
N TRP A 174 -7.80 -9.39 -9.52
CA TRP A 174 -7.67 -10.84 -9.32
C TRP A 174 -8.90 -11.61 -9.80
N ALA A 175 -10.08 -11.17 -9.38
CA ALA A 175 -11.35 -11.83 -9.72
C ALA A 175 -11.63 -11.81 -11.24
N ILE A 176 -11.20 -10.75 -11.94
CA ILE A 176 -11.36 -10.59 -13.39
C ILE A 176 -10.28 -11.37 -14.17
N THR A 177 -9.02 -11.23 -13.76
CA THR A 177 -7.85 -11.79 -14.47
C THR A 177 -7.72 -13.29 -14.28
N CYS A 178 -8.06 -13.79 -13.08
CA CYS A 178 -7.93 -15.21 -12.71
C CYS A 178 -9.25 -15.73 -12.11
N PRO A 179 -10.36 -15.74 -12.86
CA PRO A 179 -11.71 -15.93 -12.31
C PRO A 179 -11.92 -17.28 -11.62
N GLU A 180 -11.20 -18.33 -12.04
CA GLU A 180 -11.29 -19.67 -11.43
C GLU A 180 -10.46 -19.80 -10.14
N ARG A 181 -9.52 -18.87 -9.89
CA ARG A 181 -8.55 -18.93 -8.78
C ARG A 181 -8.98 -18.13 -7.54
N VAL A 182 -10.19 -17.60 -7.51
CA VAL A 182 -10.73 -16.84 -6.38
C VAL A 182 -12.10 -17.40 -6.00
N ALA A 183 -12.27 -17.86 -4.75
CA ALA A 183 -13.58 -18.27 -4.25
C ALA A 183 -14.40 -17.06 -3.77
N HIS A 184 -13.79 -16.17 -2.99
CA HIS A 184 -14.43 -14.97 -2.47
C HIS A 184 -13.57 -13.72 -2.74
N CYS A 185 -14.20 -12.65 -3.21
CA CYS A 185 -13.56 -11.36 -3.45
C CYS A 185 -14.14 -10.33 -2.49
N ILE A 186 -13.31 -9.73 -1.63
CA ILE A 186 -13.76 -8.75 -0.63
C ILE A 186 -13.13 -7.39 -0.96
N VAL A 187 -13.97 -6.44 -1.35
CA VAL A 187 -13.56 -5.10 -1.79
C VAL A 187 -14.11 -4.08 -0.80
N ILE A 188 -13.21 -3.35 -0.13
CA ILE A 188 -13.56 -2.40 0.92
C ILE A 188 -13.12 -0.99 0.48
N ALA A 189 -14.02 0.00 0.54
CA ALA A 189 -13.72 1.41 0.23
C ALA A 189 -12.88 1.58 -1.04
N SER A 190 -13.39 1.11 -2.17
CA SER A 190 -12.64 1.06 -3.43
C SER A 190 -13.57 1.29 -4.62
N THR A 191 -12.98 1.47 -5.79
CA THR A 191 -13.71 1.76 -7.04
C THR A 191 -13.08 1.01 -8.21
N PRO A 192 -13.86 0.61 -9.23
CA PRO A 192 -13.32 0.06 -10.47
C PRO A 192 -12.49 1.09 -11.25
N ARG A 193 -12.70 2.40 -11.05
CA ARG A 193 -11.87 3.45 -11.67
C ARG A 193 -11.90 4.75 -10.88
N LEU A 194 -10.83 5.52 -10.94
CA LEU A 194 -10.80 6.83 -10.29
C LEU A 194 -11.68 7.87 -10.98
N SER A 195 -12.26 8.77 -10.19
CA SER A 195 -12.92 9.96 -10.70
C SER A 195 -11.91 10.98 -11.22
N ALA A 196 -12.36 11.92 -12.06
CA ALA A 196 -11.51 13.03 -12.51
C ALA A 196 -10.94 13.85 -11.34
N GLN A 197 -11.70 14.00 -10.26
CA GLN A 197 -11.25 14.71 -9.06
C GLN A 197 -10.12 13.95 -8.35
N ASN A 198 -10.23 12.63 -8.20
CA ASN A 198 -9.15 11.82 -7.59
C ASN A 198 -7.88 11.84 -8.44
N ILE A 199 -8.02 11.76 -9.77
CA ILE A 199 -6.88 11.89 -10.69
C ILE A 199 -6.23 13.26 -10.54
N GLY A 200 -7.02 14.33 -10.40
CA GLY A 200 -6.53 15.68 -10.14
C GLY A 200 -5.69 15.78 -8.85
N PHE A 201 -6.16 15.19 -7.75
CA PHE A 201 -5.39 15.15 -6.50
C PHE A 201 -4.06 14.40 -6.67
N ASN A 202 -4.10 13.22 -7.32
CA ASN A 202 -2.88 12.45 -7.57
C ASN A 202 -1.90 13.22 -8.45
N GLU A 203 -2.38 13.98 -9.44
CA GLU A 203 -1.51 14.79 -10.30
C GLU A 203 -0.82 15.92 -9.54
N VAL A 204 -1.54 16.65 -8.69
CA VAL A 204 -0.93 17.70 -7.85
C VAL A 204 0.13 17.11 -6.92
N ALA A 205 -0.15 15.95 -6.31
CA ALA A 205 0.80 15.25 -5.45
C ALA A 205 2.06 14.80 -6.21
N ARG A 206 1.91 14.23 -7.42
CA ARG A 206 3.07 13.88 -8.25
C ARG A 206 3.85 15.11 -8.67
N ARG A 207 3.16 16.19 -9.02
CA ARG A 207 3.81 17.43 -9.46
C ARG A 207 4.65 18.03 -8.35
N SER A 208 4.19 18.02 -7.09
CA SER A 208 4.99 18.53 -5.96
C SER A 208 6.29 17.76 -5.78
N ILE A 209 6.28 16.43 -5.95
CA ILE A 209 7.49 15.59 -5.92
C ILE A 209 8.41 15.93 -7.09
N ILE A 210 7.89 15.93 -8.33
CA ILE A 210 8.70 16.10 -9.54
C ILE A 210 9.34 17.49 -9.60
N SER A 211 8.68 18.52 -9.03
CA SER A 211 9.21 19.88 -8.97
C SER A 211 10.21 20.12 -7.83
N ASP A 212 10.39 19.15 -6.93
CA ASP A 212 11.37 19.28 -5.84
C ASP A 212 12.79 19.33 -6.44
N PRO A 213 13.62 20.34 -6.08
CA PRO A 213 14.99 20.44 -6.56
C PRO A 213 15.84 19.18 -6.29
N ASP A 214 15.56 18.49 -5.18
CA ASP A 214 16.24 17.25 -4.79
C ASP A 214 15.69 16.01 -5.51
N PHE A 215 14.72 16.13 -6.43
CA PHE A 215 14.16 14.98 -7.16
C PHE A 215 15.14 14.40 -8.19
N HIS A 216 16.00 15.23 -8.79
CA HIS A 216 16.99 14.80 -9.80
C HIS A 216 16.43 13.85 -10.87
N GLY A 217 15.22 14.13 -11.37
CA GLY A 217 14.58 13.32 -12.41
C GLY A 217 14.22 11.89 -11.99
N GLY A 218 14.26 11.58 -10.69
CA GLY A 218 14.03 10.24 -10.14
C GLY A 218 15.31 9.52 -9.71
N ASP A 219 16.50 10.06 -9.97
CA ASP A 219 17.78 9.44 -9.61
C ASP A 219 18.41 10.05 -8.34
N TYR A 220 17.60 10.64 -7.45
CA TYR A 220 18.05 11.34 -6.24
C TYR A 220 18.93 10.52 -5.29
N LEU A 221 18.75 9.20 -5.24
CA LEU A 221 19.63 8.32 -4.45
C LEU A 221 21.08 8.32 -4.97
N ALA A 222 21.28 8.45 -6.29
CA ALA A 222 22.62 8.58 -6.87
C ALA A 222 23.29 9.93 -6.52
N HIS A 223 22.48 10.92 -6.15
CA HIS A 223 22.92 12.25 -5.69
C HIS A 223 22.99 12.36 -4.16
N ASN A 224 22.77 11.26 -3.42
CA ASN A 224 22.73 11.23 -1.95
C ASN A 224 21.74 12.23 -1.34
N THR A 225 20.61 12.47 -2.01
CA THR A 225 19.54 13.35 -1.52
C THR A 225 18.18 12.68 -1.60
N LEU A 226 17.15 13.32 -1.05
CA LEU A 226 15.77 12.88 -1.04
C LEU A 226 14.84 14.08 -1.27
N PRO A 227 13.84 14.01 -2.18
CA PRO A 227 12.87 15.08 -2.43
C PRO A 227 11.81 15.18 -1.32
N LYS A 228 12.27 15.44 -0.09
CA LYS A 228 11.44 15.39 1.12
C LYS A 228 10.36 16.46 1.12
N GLY A 229 10.66 17.64 0.57
CA GLY A 229 9.71 18.76 0.52
C GLY A 229 8.51 18.41 -0.35
N GLY A 230 8.77 17.97 -1.58
CA GLY A 230 7.76 17.55 -2.54
C GLY A 230 6.93 16.36 -2.06
N LEU A 231 7.58 15.35 -1.46
CA LEU A 231 6.89 14.18 -0.91
C LEU A 231 6.06 14.50 0.34
N SER A 232 6.52 15.43 1.19
CA SER A 232 5.78 15.91 2.34
C SER A 232 4.48 16.61 1.90
N VAL A 233 4.54 17.50 0.90
CA VAL A 233 3.36 18.16 0.32
C VAL A 233 2.41 17.13 -0.31
N ALA A 234 2.94 16.16 -1.06
CA ALA A 234 2.15 15.07 -1.63
C ALA A 234 1.39 14.28 -0.54
N ARG A 235 2.06 14.00 0.58
CA ARG A 235 1.44 13.33 1.71
C ARG A 235 0.36 14.20 2.35
N MET A 236 0.62 15.48 2.59
CA MET A 236 -0.37 16.40 3.16
C MET A 236 -1.65 16.40 2.33
N LEU A 237 -1.53 16.52 1.00
CA LEU A 237 -2.67 16.49 0.09
C LEU A 237 -3.43 15.16 0.18
N GLY A 238 -2.72 14.04 0.13
CA GLY A 238 -3.33 12.72 0.27
C GLY A 238 -4.05 12.54 1.62
N HIS A 239 -3.46 13.04 2.71
CA HIS A 239 -4.00 12.90 4.06
C HIS A 239 -5.31 13.64 4.26
N ILE A 240 -5.49 14.79 3.60
CA ILE A 240 -6.78 15.48 3.55
C ILE A 240 -7.85 14.58 2.93
N THR A 241 -7.51 13.84 1.87
CA THR A 241 -8.46 12.95 1.17
C THR A 241 -8.85 11.68 1.94
N TYR A 242 -8.22 11.40 3.08
CA TYR A 242 -8.49 10.20 3.89
C TYR A 242 -9.38 10.49 5.10
N LEU A 243 -9.65 11.76 5.40
CA LEU A 243 -10.43 12.19 6.54
C LEU A 243 -11.76 12.77 6.07
N SER A 244 -12.84 12.51 6.80
CA SER A 244 -14.12 13.15 6.54
C SER A 244 -14.08 14.62 6.96
N ASP A 245 -14.97 15.44 6.39
CA ASP A 245 -15.09 16.85 6.77
C ASP A 245 -15.49 16.98 8.25
N ASP A 246 -16.42 16.13 8.71
CA ASP A 246 -16.87 16.06 10.09
C ASP A 246 -15.71 15.71 11.04
N ASP A 247 -14.88 14.70 10.71
CA ASP A 247 -13.71 14.33 11.52
C ASP A 247 -12.68 15.47 11.61
N MET A 248 -12.46 16.19 10.51
CA MET A 248 -11.54 17.32 10.47
C MET A 248 -12.05 18.49 11.32
N ALA A 249 -13.36 18.78 11.23
CA ALA A 249 -14.03 19.80 12.02
C ALA A 249 -14.03 19.46 13.52
N GLU A 250 -14.32 18.21 13.89
CA GLU A 250 -14.32 17.76 15.28
C GLU A 250 -12.92 17.76 15.90
N ARG A 251 -11.90 17.28 15.17
CA ARG A 251 -10.54 17.15 15.70
C ARG A 251 -9.78 18.46 15.79
N PHE A 252 -9.97 19.36 14.82
CA PHE A 252 -9.14 20.56 14.71
C PHE A 252 -9.96 21.85 14.72
N GLY A 253 -11.12 21.86 14.05
CA GLY A 253 -11.93 23.05 13.85
C GLY A 253 -11.08 24.22 13.33
N ARG A 254 -11.12 25.35 14.03
CA ARG A 254 -10.30 26.54 13.73
C ARG A 254 -9.29 26.86 14.83
N THR A 255 -8.83 25.83 15.56
CA THR A 255 -7.94 26.00 16.72
C THR A 255 -6.59 26.55 16.30
N GLN A 256 -6.20 27.71 16.86
CA GLN A 256 -4.90 28.33 16.64
C GLN A 256 -3.81 27.62 17.45
N ARG A 257 -2.64 27.48 16.84
CA ARG A 257 -1.43 26.98 17.50
C ARG A 257 -0.70 28.16 18.14
N ALA A 258 -0.60 28.16 19.47
CA ALA A 258 0.08 29.22 20.23
C ALA A 258 -0.42 30.64 19.89
N PRO A 259 -1.71 30.94 20.14
CA PRO A 259 -2.25 32.28 19.91
C PRO A 259 -1.49 33.34 20.74
N ALA A 260 -1.37 34.55 20.21
CA ALA A 260 -0.89 35.69 20.99
C ALA A 260 -1.78 35.93 22.22
N GLU A 261 -1.31 36.68 23.22
CA GLU A 261 -2.05 36.92 24.48
C GLU A 261 -3.48 37.48 24.28
N GLY A 262 -3.78 38.08 23.11
CA GLY A 262 -5.11 38.56 22.72
C GLY A 262 -5.89 37.69 21.72
N GLY A 263 -5.40 36.50 21.36
CA GLY A 263 -6.00 35.66 20.31
C GLY A 263 -5.73 36.14 18.88
N GLU A 264 -4.78 37.07 18.71
CA GLU A 264 -4.43 37.59 17.39
C GLU A 264 -3.69 36.54 16.55
N PHE A 265 -3.89 36.63 15.23
CA PHE A 265 -3.18 35.80 14.26
C PHE A 265 -1.72 36.23 14.12
N HIS A 266 -0.82 35.27 13.88
CA HIS A 266 0.54 35.59 13.44
C HIS A 266 0.52 35.85 11.93
N TYR A 267 0.55 37.12 11.51
CA TYR A 267 0.49 37.51 10.10
C TYR A 267 1.78 37.12 9.34
N GLY A 268 1.83 35.87 8.87
CA GLY A 268 2.91 35.30 8.06
C GLY A 268 2.53 33.97 7.41
N TYR A 269 3.49 33.30 6.79
CA TYR A 269 3.31 31.97 6.15
C TYR A 269 3.74 30.80 7.06
N GLY A 270 3.86 31.07 8.36
CA GLY A 270 4.16 30.09 9.41
C GLY A 270 2.99 29.13 9.66
N VAL A 271 3.13 28.29 10.68
CA VAL A 271 2.02 27.44 11.15
C VAL A 271 1.17 28.26 12.10
N GLU A 272 -0.10 28.48 11.75
CA GLU A 272 -1.07 29.26 12.51
C GLU A 272 -2.12 28.36 13.16
N PHE A 273 -2.50 27.26 12.50
CA PHE A 273 -3.56 26.36 12.97
C PHE A 273 -3.04 24.97 13.35
N GLU A 274 -3.73 24.30 14.28
CA GLU A 274 -3.40 22.92 14.68
C GLU A 274 -3.49 21.94 13.50
N VAL A 275 -4.45 22.14 12.57
CA VAL A 275 -4.54 21.31 11.36
C VAL A 275 -3.31 21.44 10.46
N GLU A 276 -2.73 22.63 10.34
CA GLU A 276 -1.51 22.86 9.56
C GLU A 276 -0.31 22.19 10.22
N SER A 277 -0.20 22.31 11.54
CA SER A 277 0.82 21.64 12.36
C SER A 277 0.76 20.12 12.16
N TYR A 278 -0.44 19.56 12.28
CA TYR A 278 -0.69 18.14 12.11
C TYR A 278 -0.31 17.67 10.71
N LEU A 279 -0.76 18.35 9.65
CA LEU A 279 -0.47 17.98 8.28
C LEU A 279 1.04 18.05 7.98
N ARG A 280 1.73 19.12 8.42
CA ARG A 280 3.19 19.23 8.25
C ARG A 280 3.94 18.11 8.96
N TYR A 281 3.56 17.81 10.21
CA TYR A 281 4.17 16.70 10.96
C TYR A 281 3.97 15.34 10.27
N GLN A 282 2.75 15.05 9.78
CA GLN A 282 2.49 13.81 9.04
C GLN A 282 3.27 13.75 7.72
N GLY A 283 3.39 14.87 7.01
CA GLY A 283 4.15 14.97 5.78
C GLY A 283 5.65 14.74 5.99
N GLU A 284 6.24 15.42 6.98
CA GLU A 284 7.65 15.26 7.36
C GLU A 284 7.96 13.82 7.77
N LYS A 285 7.13 13.24 8.66
CA LYS A 285 7.28 11.85 9.08
C LYS A 285 7.25 10.89 7.88
N PHE A 286 6.25 11.04 7.00
CA PHE A 286 6.10 10.18 5.82
C PHE A 286 7.28 10.28 4.86
N SER A 287 7.78 11.50 4.62
CA SER A 287 8.95 11.74 3.77
C SER A 287 10.26 11.14 4.33
N GLY A 288 10.26 10.74 5.60
CA GLY A 288 11.39 10.09 6.25
C GLY A 288 11.50 8.59 5.99
N TYR A 289 10.41 7.91 5.64
CA TYR A 289 10.39 6.44 5.48
C TYR A 289 9.80 5.93 4.17
N PHE A 290 9.07 6.77 3.43
CA PHE A 290 8.47 6.39 2.15
C PHE A 290 9.30 6.93 0.98
N ASP A 291 9.42 6.16 -0.09
CA ASP A 291 10.19 6.53 -1.28
C ASP A 291 9.35 7.33 -2.27
N ALA A 292 9.94 8.39 -2.85
CA ALA A 292 9.22 9.31 -3.72
C ALA A 292 8.88 8.67 -5.08
N ASN A 293 9.81 7.94 -5.70
CA ASN A 293 9.54 7.21 -6.94
C ASN A 293 8.45 6.16 -6.74
N THR A 294 8.48 5.44 -5.62
CA THR A 294 7.43 4.50 -5.21
C THR A 294 6.06 5.18 -5.16
N TYR A 295 5.99 6.38 -4.57
CA TYR A 295 4.74 7.16 -4.54
C TYR A 295 4.24 7.51 -5.95
N LEU A 296 5.14 7.95 -6.83
CA LEU A 296 4.81 8.26 -8.22
C LEU A 296 4.26 7.03 -8.96
N LEU A 297 4.91 5.86 -8.79
CA LEU A 297 4.50 4.61 -9.41
C LEU A 297 3.11 4.16 -8.94
N ILE A 298 2.91 4.08 -7.62
CA ILE A 298 1.66 3.59 -7.04
C ILE A 298 0.48 4.50 -7.39
N THR A 299 0.67 5.82 -7.34
CA THR A 299 -0.39 6.77 -7.73
C THR A 299 -0.68 6.74 -9.23
N ARG A 300 0.28 6.36 -10.07
CA ARG A 300 0.04 6.18 -11.50
C ARG A 300 -0.69 4.87 -11.78
N ALA A 301 -0.34 3.78 -11.09
CA ALA A 301 -1.07 2.52 -11.17
C ALA A 301 -2.55 2.69 -10.77
N LEU A 302 -2.81 3.48 -9.72
CA LEU A 302 -4.14 3.91 -9.30
C LEU A 302 -4.92 4.62 -10.42
N ASP A 303 -4.29 5.59 -11.09
CA ASP A 303 -4.93 6.35 -12.18
C ASP A 303 -5.22 5.49 -13.42
N TYR A 304 -4.40 4.47 -13.67
CA TYR A 304 -4.54 3.60 -14.85
C TYR A 304 -5.58 2.50 -14.70
N PHE A 305 -5.97 2.17 -13.46
CA PHE A 305 -6.92 1.09 -13.24
C PHE A 305 -8.31 1.46 -13.76
N ASP A 306 -8.72 0.73 -14.80
CA ASP A 306 -10.06 0.76 -15.37
C ASP A 306 -10.31 -0.61 -16.03
N PRO A 307 -10.84 -1.60 -15.30
CA PRO A 307 -11.07 -2.94 -15.83
C PRO A 307 -12.14 -2.94 -16.92
N ALA A 308 -12.98 -1.90 -17.02
CA ALA A 308 -14.00 -1.78 -18.06
C ALA A 308 -13.42 -1.28 -19.40
N ARG A 309 -12.21 -0.70 -19.39
CA ARG A 309 -11.57 -0.09 -20.58
C ARG A 309 -11.49 -1.04 -21.77
N ASN A 310 -11.06 -2.28 -21.53
CA ASN A 310 -10.93 -3.31 -22.57
C ASN A 310 -12.26 -3.92 -23.01
N PHE A 311 -13.37 -3.51 -22.37
CA PHE A 311 -14.72 -3.99 -22.63
C PHE A 311 -15.64 -2.87 -23.15
N GLY A 312 -15.06 -1.82 -23.74
CA GLY A 312 -15.80 -0.68 -24.30
C GLY A 312 -16.40 0.24 -23.22
N GLY A 313 -15.81 0.22 -22.01
CA GLY A 313 -16.32 0.98 -20.86
C GLY A 313 -17.47 0.28 -20.12
N ASP A 314 -17.83 -0.94 -20.50
CA ASP A 314 -18.86 -1.73 -19.83
C ASP A 314 -18.25 -2.61 -18.72
N LEU A 315 -18.44 -2.18 -17.47
CA LEU A 315 -17.98 -2.92 -16.30
C LEU A 315 -18.71 -4.24 -16.10
N ALA A 316 -20.01 -4.32 -16.39
CA ALA A 316 -20.77 -5.56 -16.25
C ALA A 316 -20.23 -6.62 -17.20
N ARG A 317 -19.81 -6.21 -18.41
CA ARG A 317 -19.13 -7.09 -19.36
C ARG A 317 -17.75 -7.52 -18.89
N ALA A 318 -16.97 -6.63 -18.27
CA ALA A 318 -15.68 -7.00 -17.66
C ALA A 318 -15.85 -8.05 -16.55
N LEU A 319 -16.93 -7.95 -15.77
CA LEU A 319 -17.25 -8.85 -14.66
C LEU A 319 -17.96 -10.13 -15.08
N SER A 320 -18.42 -10.26 -16.33
CA SER A 320 -19.31 -11.36 -16.73
C SER A 320 -18.70 -12.77 -16.63
N LYS A 321 -17.37 -12.86 -16.56
CA LYS A 321 -16.62 -14.12 -16.44
C LYS A 321 -16.23 -14.47 -15.00
N VAL A 322 -16.40 -13.53 -14.07
CA VAL A 322 -15.99 -13.71 -12.68
C VAL A 322 -16.83 -14.81 -12.03
N LYS A 323 -16.16 -15.67 -11.25
CA LYS A 323 -16.79 -16.81 -10.53
C LYS A 323 -16.84 -16.63 -9.02
N ALA A 324 -16.07 -15.69 -8.48
CA ALA A 324 -16.01 -15.45 -7.04
C ALA A 324 -17.32 -14.85 -6.54
N ASP A 325 -17.71 -15.20 -5.30
CA ASP A 325 -18.73 -14.44 -4.58
C ASP A 325 -18.12 -13.13 -4.05
N PHE A 326 -18.89 -12.04 -4.05
CA PHE A 326 -18.41 -10.73 -3.65
C PHE A 326 -18.98 -10.27 -2.30
N LEU A 327 -18.11 -9.65 -1.51
CA LEU A 327 -18.50 -8.72 -0.45
C LEU A 327 -17.98 -7.33 -0.82
N LEU A 328 -18.89 -6.37 -0.96
CA LEU A 328 -18.57 -4.96 -1.17
C LEU A 328 -18.90 -4.19 0.11
N VAL A 329 -17.95 -3.40 0.60
CA VAL A 329 -18.13 -2.55 1.78
C VAL A 329 -17.80 -1.11 1.40
N ALA A 330 -18.77 -0.22 1.54
CA ALA A 330 -18.61 1.22 1.34
C ALA A 330 -18.86 1.96 2.66
N PHE A 331 -18.23 3.12 2.83
CA PHE A 331 -18.46 3.99 3.98
C PHE A 331 -19.23 5.23 3.51
N THR A 332 -20.33 5.56 4.18
CA THR A 332 -21.22 6.67 3.78
C THR A 332 -20.54 8.04 3.80
N THR A 333 -19.45 8.18 4.54
CA THR A 333 -18.66 9.41 4.67
C THR A 333 -17.38 9.40 3.83
N ASP A 334 -17.12 8.32 3.06
CA ASP A 334 -15.99 8.27 2.14
C ASP A 334 -16.31 9.14 0.92
N TRP A 335 -15.59 10.24 0.79
CA TRP A 335 -15.71 11.14 -0.35
C TRP A 335 -14.64 10.88 -1.41
N ARG A 336 -13.63 10.06 -1.10
CA ARG A 336 -12.59 9.63 -2.05
C ARG A 336 -13.12 8.49 -2.93
N PHE A 337 -13.83 7.53 -2.34
CA PHE A 337 -14.52 6.43 -3.01
C PHE A 337 -15.99 6.39 -2.54
N PRO A 338 -16.86 7.24 -3.13
CA PRO A 338 -18.23 7.38 -2.66
C PRO A 338 -19.05 6.08 -2.81
N PRO A 339 -20.08 5.88 -1.96
CA PRO A 339 -20.96 4.69 -1.97
C PRO A 339 -21.63 4.34 -3.30
#